data_AF-A0A1Y2T448-F1
#
_entry.id   AF-A0A1Y2T448-F1
#
_cell.length_a   1.000
_cell.length_b   1.000
_cell.length_c   1.000
_cell.angle_alpha   90.00
_cell.angle_beta   90.00
_cell.angle_gamma   90.00
#
_symmetry.space_group_name_H-M   'P 1'
#
loop_
_entity.id
_entity.type
_entity.pdbx_description
1 polymer ?
#
loop_
_entity_poly.entity_id
_entity_poly.type
_entity_poly.pdbx_seq_one_letter_code
_entity_poly.pdbx_strand_id
1 'polypeptide(L)'
;MFLEPGDKVTVGEIMKGIAIVSGNDAAVALAEHIGGTVENFVRMMNEEAQALGFKTFHFVDPHGLSPENKVTAREFAQFARLYIQLHPEALEMLHSQKEFSYPQYENLSDARKAATSPEAHRPITQQNRNGLLWTYEGVDGLKTGYVDEAGFNLAVTAKRGACG
;
A
#
# COMPACT_ATOMS: atom_id res chain seq x y z
N MET A 1 -2.27 6.75 6.95
CA MET A 1 -3.28 7.62 6.33
C MET A 1 -4.13 8.37 7.35
N PHE A 2 -3.73 8.36 8.63
CA PHE A 2 -4.42 9.05 9.74
C PHE A 2 -5.82 8.48 10.01
N LEU A 3 -5.91 7.15 10.10
CA LEU A 3 -7.13 6.48 10.55
C LEU A 3 -7.38 6.80 12.03
N GLU A 4 -8.64 7.04 12.40
CA GLU A 4 -9.06 7.17 13.80
C GLU A 4 -10.08 6.09 14.18
N PRO A 5 -10.13 5.67 15.46
CA PRO A 5 -11.12 4.70 15.93
C PRO A 5 -12.56 5.15 15.61
N GLY A 6 -13.34 4.24 15.03
CA GLY A 6 -14.74 4.48 14.66
C GLY A 6 -14.95 5.12 13.29
N ASP A 7 -13.88 5.48 12.57
CA ASP A 7 -14.00 5.86 11.16
C ASP A 7 -14.54 4.68 10.32
N LYS A 8 -15.34 4.99 9.31
CA LYS A 8 -15.87 4.04 8.34
C LYS A 8 -15.12 4.16 7.03
N VAL A 9 -14.29 3.17 6.75
CA VAL A 9 -13.37 3.17 5.61
C VAL A 9 -13.56 1.91 4.78
N THR A 10 -13.56 2.08 3.45
CA THR A 10 -13.67 0.96 2.51
C THR A 10 -12.32 0.29 2.32
N VAL A 11 -12.32 -0.99 1.94
CA VAL A 11 -11.09 -1.72 1.59
C VAL A 11 -10.33 -1.00 0.46
N GLY A 12 -11.04 -0.43 -0.52
CA GLY A 12 -10.42 0.33 -1.60
C GLY A 12 -9.65 1.56 -1.11
N GLU A 13 -10.17 2.31 -0.15
CA GLU A 13 -9.48 3.45 0.47
C GLU A 13 -8.27 3.01 1.29
N ILE A 14 -8.39 1.91 2.05
CA ILE A 14 -7.26 1.31 2.78
C ILE A 14 -6.13 0.91 1.83
N MET A 15 -6.46 0.21 0.74
CA MET A 15 -5.46 -0.18 -0.27
C MET A 15 -4.78 1.03 -0.91
N LYS A 16 -5.52 2.10 -1.21
CA LYS A 16 -4.95 3.37 -1.69
C LYS A 16 -4.03 4.00 -0.65
N GLY A 17 -4.42 3.99 0.62
CA GLY A 17 -3.60 4.45 1.73
C GLY A 17 -2.28 3.70 1.87
N ILE A 18 -2.29 2.38 1.69
CA ILE A 18 -1.09 1.54 1.69
C ILE A 18 -0.22 1.84 0.47
N ALA A 19 -0.80 1.83 -0.73
CA ALA A 19 -0.05 1.93 -1.98
C ALA A 19 0.56 3.34 -2.20
N ILE A 20 -0.24 4.40 -1.99
CA ILE A 20 0.12 5.77 -2.37
C ILE A 20 0.94 6.45 -1.27
N VAL A 21 0.45 6.39 -0.02
CA VAL A 21 1.03 7.16 1.10
C VAL A 21 1.84 6.29 2.07
N SER A 22 1.89 4.98 1.85
CA SER A 22 2.58 4.02 2.72
C SER A 22 2.07 4.04 4.17
N GLY A 23 0.74 4.07 4.33
CA GLY A 23 0.10 4.13 5.64
C GLY A 23 0.25 2.81 6.43
N ASN A 24 1.04 2.81 7.49
CA ASN A 24 1.21 1.64 8.37
C ASN A 24 -0.08 1.35 9.17
N ASP A 25 -0.78 2.39 9.60
CA ASP A 25 -2.13 2.31 10.20
C ASP A 25 -3.12 1.58 9.28
N ALA A 26 -3.08 1.89 7.98
CA ALA A 26 -3.90 1.24 6.97
C ALA A 26 -3.51 -0.24 6.79
N ALA A 27 -2.22 -0.56 6.79
CA ALA A 27 -1.73 -1.93 6.71
C ALA A 27 -2.17 -2.77 7.91
N VAL A 28 -2.09 -2.22 9.14
CA VAL A 28 -2.56 -2.89 10.36
C VAL A 28 -4.08 -3.07 10.31
N ALA A 29 -4.85 -2.04 9.97
CA ALA A 29 -6.31 -2.14 9.89
C ALA A 29 -6.77 -3.18 8.86
N LEU A 30 -6.09 -3.28 7.71
CA LEU A 30 -6.36 -4.31 6.72
C LEU A 30 -6.02 -5.71 7.25
N ALA A 31 -4.88 -5.84 7.93
CA ALA A 31 -4.42 -7.10 8.50
C ALA A 31 -5.40 -7.64 9.55
N GLU A 32 -5.85 -6.77 10.47
CA GLU A 32 -6.87 -7.12 11.46
C GLU A 32 -8.21 -7.47 10.80
N HIS A 33 -8.62 -6.75 9.75
CA HIS A 33 -9.87 -7.04 9.04
C HIS A 33 -9.85 -8.41 8.33
N ILE A 34 -8.73 -8.78 7.70
CA ILE A 34 -8.61 -10.02 6.93
C ILE A 34 -8.25 -11.22 7.82
N GLY A 35 -7.24 -11.06 8.68
CA GLY A 35 -6.68 -12.13 9.51
C GLY A 35 -7.34 -12.26 10.89
N GLY A 36 -8.19 -11.31 11.29
CA GLY A 36 -8.72 -11.18 12.64
C GLY A 36 -7.69 -10.64 13.65
N THR A 37 -6.41 -10.96 13.46
CA THR A 37 -5.27 -10.38 14.18
C THR A 37 -4.11 -10.15 13.20
N VAL A 38 -3.18 -9.27 13.57
CA VAL A 38 -1.97 -9.02 12.78
C VAL A 38 -1.12 -10.29 12.66
N GLU A 39 -0.98 -11.08 13.71
CA GLU A 39 -0.20 -12.31 13.71
C GLU A 39 -0.76 -13.34 12.72
N ASN A 40 -2.09 -13.47 12.66
CA ASN A 40 -2.74 -14.35 11.69
C ASN A 40 -2.54 -13.88 10.26
N PHE A 41 -2.65 -12.57 10.02
CA PHE A 41 -2.40 -12.01 8.71
C PHE A 41 -0.94 -12.20 8.27
N VAL A 42 0.03 -11.98 9.16
CA VAL A 42 1.45 -12.24 8.90
C VAL A 42 1.68 -13.73 8.57
N ARG A 43 1.00 -14.64 9.28
CA ARG A 43 1.03 -16.06 8.92
C ARG A 43 0.49 -16.29 7.50
N MET A 44 -0.65 -15.70 7.14
CA MET A 44 -1.20 -15.77 5.79
C MET A 44 -0.24 -15.20 4.73
N MET A 45 0.46 -14.09 5.02
CA MET A 45 1.46 -13.51 4.11
C MET A 45 2.60 -14.50 3.82
N ASN A 46 3.10 -15.20 4.85
CA ASN A 46 4.15 -16.20 4.70
C ASN A 46 3.65 -17.47 3.98
N GLU A 47 2.43 -17.93 4.31
CA GLU A 47 1.78 -19.06 3.62
C GLU A 47 1.58 -18.77 2.13
N GLU A 48 1.12 -17.57 1.78
CA GLU A 48 0.96 -17.12 0.39
C GLU A 48 2.32 -17.03 -0.32
N ALA A 49 3.33 -16.43 0.31
CA ALA A 49 4.67 -16.35 -0.26
C ALA A 49 5.25 -17.73 -0.59
N GLN A 50 5.05 -18.71 0.32
CA GLN A 50 5.45 -20.09 0.10
C GLN A 50 4.64 -20.75 -1.04
N ALA A 51 3.32 -20.53 -1.08
CA ALA A 51 2.45 -21.08 -2.12
C ALA A 51 2.80 -20.56 -3.52
N LEU A 52 3.23 -19.29 -3.62
CA LEU A 52 3.73 -18.66 -4.84
C LEU A 52 5.18 -19.06 -5.19
N GLY A 53 5.86 -19.81 -4.32
CA GLY A 53 7.18 -20.37 -4.55
C GLY A 53 8.36 -19.47 -4.18
N PHE A 54 8.13 -18.39 -3.42
CA PHE A 54 9.20 -17.51 -2.92
C PHE A 54 9.89 -18.16 -1.71
N LYS A 55 11.20 -18.36 -1.80
CA LYS A 55 11.97 -19.10 -0.80
C LYS A 55 12.58 -18.21 0.27
N THR A 56 12.82 -16.94 -0.05
CA THR A 56 13.47 -15.99 0.86
C THR A 56 12.47 -15.08 1.55
N PHE A 57 11.26 -14.96 1.00
CA PHE A 57 10.21 -14.13 1.59
C PHE A 57 9.90 -14.62 3.00
N HIS A 58 10.09 -13.72 3.97
CA HIS A 58 9.68 -13.92 5.33
C HIS A 58 9.20 -12.59 5.89
N PHE A 59 7.99 -12.59 6.43
CA PHE A 59 7.37 -11.40 7.00
C PHE A 59 7.10 -11.61 8.49
N VAL A 60 7.34 -10.57 9.28
CA VAL A 60 6.98 -10.54 10.72
C VAL A 60 5.97 -9.44 11.04
N ASP A 61 5.73 -8.52 10.10
CA ASP A 61 4.72 -7.48 10.19
C ASP A 61 4.13 -7.17 8.78
N PRO A 62 2.98 -6.50 8.69
CA PRO A 62 2.32 -6.21 7.41
C PRO A 62 2.84 -4.94 6.72
N HIS A 63 3.65 -4.12 7.39
CA HIS A 63 4.01 -2.77 6.94
C HIS A 63 5.51 -2.59 6.62
N GLY A 64 6.36 -3.55 6.98
CA GLY A 64 7.79 -3.54 6.69
C GLY A 64 8.64 -2.72 7.67
N LEU A 65 8.20 -2.48 8.92
CA LEU A 65 8.99 -1.70 9.88
C LEU A 65 10.06 -2.54 10.55
N SER A 66 9.77 -3.82 10.78
CA SER A 66 10.71 -4.73 11.41
C SER A 66 11.86 -5.05 10.44
N PRO A 67 13.12 -4.97 10.91
CA PRO A 67 14.29 -5.38 10.13
C PRO A 67 14.37 -6.91 9.97
N GLU A 68 13.50 -7.66 10.65
CA GLU A 68 13.43 -9.12 10.51
C GLU A 68 12.67 -9.57 9.27
N ASN A 69 11.95 -8.65 8.60
CA ASN A 69 11.37 -8.90 7.29
C ASN A 69 12.48 -9.17 6.26
N LYS A 70 12.33 -10.22 5.46
CA LYS A 70 13.33 -10.67 4.49
C LYS A 70 12.72 -10.82 3.11
N VAL A 71 13.36 -10.17 2.14
CA VAL A 71 13.08 -10.29 0.71
C VAL A 71 14.39 -10.13 -0.06
N THR A 72 14.44 -10.59 -1.31
CA THR A 72 15.54 -10.27 -2.23
C THR A 72 15.02 -9.45 -3.41
N ALA A 73 15.86 -8.61 -4.01
CA ALA A 73 15.49 -7.85 -5.19
C ALA A 73 15.00 -8.75 -6.34
N ARG A 74 15.60 -9.94 -6.50
CA ARG A 74 15.22 -10.91 -7.53
C ARG A 74 13.81 -11.46 -7.31
N GLU A 75 13.53 -11.96 -6.11
CA GLU A 75 12.21 -12.52 -5.80
C GLU A 75 11.14 -11.41 -5.76
N PHE A 76 11.47 -10.21 -5.29
CA PHE A 76 10.54 -9.09 -5.32
C PHE A 76 10.19 -8.65 -6.75
N ALA A 77 11.15 -8.66 -7.68
CA ALA A 77 10.86 -8.41 -9.10
C ALA A 77 9.97 -9.49 -9.72
N GLN A 78 10.14 -10.75 -9.32
CA GLN A 78 9.26 -11.86 -9.75
C GLN A 78 7.86 -11.70 -9.18
N PHE A 79 7.74 -11.36 -7.89
CA PHE A 79 6.48 -11.04 -7.24
C PHE A 79 5.77 -9.88 -7.92
N ALA A 80 6.46 -8.76 -8.16
CA ALA A 80 5.87 -7.59 -8.82
C ALA A 80 5.33 -7.94 -10.22
N ARG A 81 6.07 -8.74 -10.99
CA ARG A 81 5.61 -9.23 -12.29
C ARG A 81 4.35 -10.09 -12.16
N LEU A 82 4.35 -11.06 -11.24
CA LEU A 82 3.21 -11.95 -11.02
C LEU A 82 1.98 -11.18 -10.55
N TYR A 83 2.13 -10.29 -9.57
CA TYR A 83 1.09 -9.42 -9.05
C TYR A 83 0.41 -8.61 -10.17
N ILE A 84 1.19 -8.00 -11.06
CA ILE A 84 0.65 -7.21 -12.18
C ILE A 84 -0.02 -8.10 -13.25
N GLN A 85 0.46 -9.33 -13.43
CA GLN A 85 -0.17 -10.29 -14.35
C GLN A 85 -1.52 -10.78 -13.83
N LEU A 86 -1.64 -10.99 -12.52
CA LEU A 86 -2.87 -11.45 -11.87
C LEU A 86 -3.87 -10.31 -11.66
N HIS A 87 -3.39 -9.10 -11.38
CA HIS A 87 -4.18 -7.93 -11.03
C HIS A 87 -3.74 -6.69 -11.83
N PRO A 88 -3.87 -6.70 -13.17
CA PRO A 88 -3.42 -5.59 -14.02
C PRO A 88 -4.12 -4.27 -13.67
N GLU A 89 -5.36 -4.32 -13.20
CA GLU A 89 -6.14 -3.17 -12.75
C GLU A 89 -5.49 -2.42 -11.57
N ALA A 90 -4.66 -3.09 -10.79
CA ALA A 90 -4.08 -2.50 -9.60
C ALA A 90 -3.03 -1.42 -9.91
N LEU A 91 -2.42 -1.45 -11.09
CA LEU A 91 -1.56 -0.36 -11.56
C LEU A 91 -2.38 0.93 -11.66
N GLU A 92 -3.50 0.88 -12.40
CA GLU A 92 -4.36 2.05 -12.58
C GLU A 92 -5.04 2.46 -11.28
N MET A 93 -5.63 1.51 -10.54
CA MET A 93 -6.44 1.81 -9.36
C MET A 93 -5.63 2.27 -8.14
N LEU A 94 -4.36 1.86 -8.03
CA LEU A 94 -3.53 2.07 -6.84
C LEU A 94 -2.19 2.74 -7.17
N HIS A 95 -1.35 2.10 -7.98
CA HIS A 95 0.08 2.43 -8.04
C HIS A 95 0.43 3.61 -8.95
N SER A 96 -0.38 3.86 -9.97
CA SER A 96 -0.29 5.02 -10.88
C SER A 96 -0.96 6.27 -10.32
N GLN A 97 -1.74 6.15 -9.25
CA GLN A 97 -2.43 7.29 -8.64
C GLN A 97 -1.40 8.25 -8.05
N LYS A 98 -1.43 9.51 -8.49
CA LYS A 98 -0.43 10.53 -8.13
C LYS A 98 -0.63 11.10 -6.74
N GLU A 99 -1.85 11.10 -6.24
CA GLU A 99 -2.18 11.62 -4.92
C GLU A 99 -3.41 10.93 -4.35
N PHE A 100 -3.60 11.09 -3.05
CA PHE A 100 -4.74 10.57 -2.33
C PHE A 100 -5.18 11.55 -1.26
N SER A 101 -6.47 11.90 -1.27
CA SER A 101 -7.09 12.81 -0.30
C SER A 101 -7.95 12.02 0.68
N TYR A 102 -7.59 12.08 1.95
CA TYR A 102 -8.25 11.34 3.03
C TYR A 102 -8.08 12.04 4.39
N PRO A 103 -9.00 11.89 5.37
CA PRO A 103 -10.33 11.27 5.27
C PRO A 103 -11.33 12.17 4.55
N GLN A 104 -12.32 11.58 3.88
CA GLN A 104 -13.54 12.28 3.44
C GLN A 104 -14.51 12.44 4.61
N TYR A 105 -15.46 13.37 4.51
CA TYR A 105 -16.40 13.66 5.61
C TYR A 105 -17.21 12.41 5.97
N GLU A 106 -17.58 11.61 4.97
CA GLU A 106 -18.37 10.39 5.12
C GLU A 106 -17.63 9.34 5.95
N ASN A 107 -16.29 9.31 5.85
CA ASN A 107 -15.46 8.38 6.61
C ASN A 107 -15.44 8.69 8.10
N LEU A 108 -15.62 9.96 8.48
CA LEU A 108 -15.48 10.39 9.86
C LEU A 108 -16.46 9.66 10.79
N SER A 109 -15.95 9.23 11.94
CA SER A 109 -16.78 8.77 13.05
C SER A 109 -17.78 9.84 13.52
N ASP A 110 -18.84 9.44 14.21
CA ASP A 110 -19.85 10.40 14.70
C ASP A 110 -19.25 11.47 15.62
N ALA A 111 -18.25 11.10 16.43
CA ALA A 111 -17.53 12.03 17.30
C ALA A 111 -16.74 13.07 16.51
N ARG A 112 -16.08 12.66 15.41
CA ARG A 112 -15.34 13.57 14.53
C ARG A 112 -16.29 14.46 13.72
N LYS A 113 -17.43 13.91 13.27
CA LYS A 113 -18.49 14.69 12.60
C LYS A 113 -19.06 15.76 13.52
N ALA A 114 -19.19 15.51 14.81
CA ALA A 114 -19.65 16.52 15.77
C ALA A 114 -18.71 17.72 15.90
N ALA A 115 -17.43 17.58 15.50
CA ALA A 115 -16.42 18.64 15.55
C ALA A 115 -16.27 19.42 14.24
N THR A 116 -17.02 19.08 13.17
CA THR A 116 -16.93 19.74 11.86
C THR A 116 -18.26 19.70 11.11
N SER A 117 -18.29 20.14 9.85
CA SER A 117 -19.43 20.00 8.95
C SER A 117 -18.96 19.55 7.56
N PRO A 118 -19.86 19.03 6.69
CA PRO A 118 -19.48 18.67 5.31
C PRO A 118 -18.82 19.83 4.56
N GLU A 119 -19.29 21.06 4.75
CA GLU A 119 -18.79 22.25 4.04
C GLU A 119 -17.46 22.75 4.60
N ALA A 120 -17.20 22.52 5.89
CA ALA A 120 -15.98 22.93 6.57
C ALA A 120 -14.87 21.86 6.50
N HIS A 121 -15.23 20.59 6.34
CA HIS A 121 -14.27 19.48 6.32
C HIS A 121 -13.32 19.56 5.12
N ARG A 122 -12.04 19.33 5.37
CA ARG A 122 -11.01 19.31 4.34
C ARG A 122 -10.19 18.03 4.48
N PRO A 123 -10.18 17.14 3.48
CA PRO A 123 -9.30 15.98 3.50
C PRO A 123 -7.82 16.40 3.40
N ILE A 124 -6.93 15.55 3.87
CA ILE A 124 -5.49 15.73 3.72
C ILE A 124 -5.07 15.09 2.39
N THR A 125 -4.64 15.90 1.43
CA THR A 125 -4.07 15.41 0.16
C THR A 125 -2.60 15.10 0.35
N GLN A 126 -2.22 13.86 0.05
CA GLN A 126 -0.84 13.38 0.11
C GLN A 126 -0.43 12.85 -1.25
N GLN A 127 0.78 13.20 -1.67
CA GLN A 127 1.34 12.72 -2.93
C GLN A 127 1.84 11.28 -2.81
N ASN A 128 1.81 10.56 -3.93
CA ASN A 128 2.46 9.27 -4.06
C ASN A 128 3.96 9.41 -3.78
N ARG A 129 4.50 8.52 -2.93
CA ARG A 129 5.92 8.55 -2.58
C ARG A 129 6.85 8.17 -3.74
N ASN A 130 6.34 7.56 -4.80
CA ASN A 130 7.10 7.27 -6.01
C ASN A 130 7.20 8.50 -6.93
N GLY A 131 8.23 9.32 -6.73
CA GLY A 131 8.47 10.54 -7.52
C GLY A 131 8.64 10.31 -9.03
N LEU A 132 8.97 9.09 -9.46
CA LEU A 132 9.13 8.77 -10.88
C LEU A 132 7.83 8.89 -11.69
N LEU A 133 6.66 8.85 -11.05
CA LEU A 133 5.36 9.11 -11.67
C LEU A 133 5.25 10.53 -12.31
N TRP A 134 6.12 11.46 -11.91
CA TRP A 134 6.18 12.80 -12.50
C TRP A 134 7.41 13.02 -13.36
N THR A 135 8.52 12.34 -13.06
CA THR A 135 9.82 12.66 -13.64
C THR A 135 10.29 11.69 -14.72
N TYR A 136 9.62 10.54 -14.88
CA TYR A 136 10.05 9.52 -15.85
C TYR A 136 8.89 9.02 -16.69
N GLU A 137 8.96 9.29 -17.99
CA GLU A 137 7.94 8.88 -18.95
C GLU A 137 7.76 7.37 -18.99
N GLY A 138 6.50 6.95 -18.89
CA GLY A 138 6.08 5.56 -18.96
C GLY A 138 5.99 4.86 -17.60
N VAL A 139 6.45 5.46 -16.49
CA VAL A 139 6.31 4.87 -15.14
C VAL A 139 4.86 4.84 -14.71
N ASP A 140 4.39 3.67 -14.28
CA ASP A 140 3.02 3.40 -13.85
C ASP A 140 2.93 2.75 -12.45
N GLY A 141 4.05 2.63 -11.74
CA GLY A 141 4.13 2.01 -10.41
C GLY A 141 5.58 1.84 -9.93
N LEU A 142 5.88 1.09 -8.86
CA LEU A 142 4.96 0.33 -8.02
C LEU A 142 5.00 0.84 -6.58
N LYS A 143 6.14 0.72 -5.89
CA LYS A 143 6.21 1.03 -4.46
C LYS A 143 7.61 1.44 -4.00
N THR A 144 7.65 2.42 -3.10
CA THR A 144 8.84 2.81 -2.34
C THR A 144 8.86 2.17 -0.95
N GLY A 145 10.03 2.04 -0.34
CA GLY A 145 10.19 1.61 1.05
C GLY A 145 11.43 2.25 1.68
N TYR A 146 11.35 2.57 2.97
CA TYR A 146 12.48 3.06 3.75
C TYR A 146 12.33 2.63 5.21
N VAL A 147 13.37 2.01 5.74
CA VAL A 147 13.66 1.86 7.17
C VAL A 147 15.17 1.99 7.34
N ASP A 148 15.64 2.44 8.51
CA ASP A 148 17.05 2.76 8.73
C ASP A 148 17.97 1.56 8.45
N GLU A 149 17.51 0.34 8.75
CA GLU A 149 18.24 -0.91 8.56
C GLU A 149 18.30 -1.38 7.09
N ALA A 150 17.31 -1.01 6.27
CA ALA A 150 17.18 -1.46 4.88
C ALA A 150 17.52 -0.38 3.85
N GLY A 151 17.69 0.88 4.29
CA GLY A 151 17.90 2.03 3.42
C GLY A 151 16.74 2.31 2.47
N PHE A 152 17.01 3.07 1.41
CA PHE A 152 16.01 3.40 0.38
C PHE A 152 15.82 2.24 -0.60
N ASN A 153 14.61 1.69 -0.62
CA ASN A 153 14.18 0.67 -1.55
C ASN A 153 13.12 1.21 -2.52
N LEU A 154 13.20 0.78 -3.78
CA LEU A 154 12.30 1.21 -4.84
C LEU A 154 12.04 0.06 -5.81
N ALA A 155 10.76 -0.26 -6.03
CA ALA A 155 10.30 -1.16 -7.06
C ALA A 155 9.41 -0.40 -8.04
N VAL A 156 9.75 -0.47 -9.33
CA VAL A 156 9.16 0.38 -10.38
C VAL A 156 8.74 -0.47 -11.56
N THR A 157 7.59 -0.10 -12.13
CA THR A 157 7.16 -0.57 -13.45
C THR A 157 7.05 0.59 -14.40
N ALA A 158 7.35 0.33 -15.67
CA ALA A 158 7.22 1.31 -16.73
C ALA A 158 6.85 0.61 -18.05
N LYS A 159 6.03 1.28 -18.85
CA LYS A 159 5.68 0.86 -20.21
C LYS A 159 6.28 1.84 -21.23
N ARG A 160 6.93 1.32 -22.26
CA ARG A 160 7.47 2.10 -23.39
C ARG A 160 7.24 1.35 -24.68
N GLY A 161 6.38 1.91 -25.53
CA GLY A 161 5.96 1.28 -26.79
C GLY A 161 5.13 0.02 -26.55
N ALA A 162 4.22 -0.28 -27.48
CA ALA A 162 3.71 -1.65 -27.59
C ALA A 162 4.85 -2.49 -28.18
N CYS A 163 5.24 -3.58 -27.51
CA CYS A 163 5.85 -4.67 -28.26
C CYS A 163 4.74 -5.18 -29.18
N GLY A 164 4.86 -4.88 -30.48
CA GLY A 164 3.98 -5.43 -31.52
C GLY A 164 4.09 -6.93 -31.65
#